data_AF-A0A969G339-F1
#
_entry.id   AF-A0A969G339-F1
#
_cell.length_a   1.000
_cell.length_b   1.000
_cell.length_c   1.000
_cell.angle_alpha   90.00
_cell.angle_beta   90.00
_cell.angle_gamma   90.00
#
_symmetry.space_group_name_H-M   'P 1'
#
loop_
_entity.id
_entity.type
_entity.pdbx_description
1 polymer ?
#
loop_
_entity_poly.entity_id
_entity_poly.type
_entity_poly.pdbx_seq_one_letter_code
_entity_poly.pdbx_strand_id
1 'polypeptide(L)'
;ALDEEAMTEKIQEKAVEIAVEYRSLSFNAYENIFADLCSFFAFVIVLLFSKREIAVLKGFMDEVVYGLSDSAKAFLIILFTDIFVGYHSPHGWEIILESVAKHFGIAESRDFNFLFIATFPVILDTVLKYWIFRYLNRISPSAVATYRNMNE
;
A
#
# COMPACT_ATOMS: atom_id res chain seq x y z
N ALA A 1 46.72 -30.24 14.71
CA ALA A 1 45.48 -30.88 14.27
C ALA A 1 44.46 -30.78 15.40
N LEU A 2 44.08 -29.54 15.68
CA LEU A 2 42.86 -29.19 16.38
C LEU A 2 42.10 -28.38 15.31
N ASP A 3 40.80 -28.64 15.13
CA ASP A 3 39.79 -27.65 14.69
C ASP A 3 38.67 -28.22 13.77
N GLU A 4 38.76 -29.44 13.21
CA GLU A 4 37.67 -29.95 12.35
C GLU A 4 36.40 -30.36 13.12
N GLU A 5 36.55 -31.07 14.24
CA GLU A 5 35.41 -31.46 15.09
C GLU A 5 34.75 -30.24 15.74
N ALA A 6 35.55 -29.30 16.26
CA ALA A 6 35.06 -28.05 16.86
C ALA A 6 34.37 -27.13 15.82
N MET A 7 34.87 -27.10 14.58
CA MET A 7 34.20 -26.41 13.47
C MET A 7 32.86 -27.06 13.12
N THR A 8 32.82 -28.40 13.08
CA THR A 8 31.60 -29.15 12.76
C THR A 8 30.52 -28.95 13.82
N GLU A 9 30.89 -28.96 15.09
CA GLU A 9 30.00 -28.68 16.22
C GLU A 9 29.40 -27.26 16.13
N LYS A 10 30.23 -26.25 15.85
CA LYS A 10 29.75 -24.87 15.63
C LYS A 10 28.81 -24.73 14.44
N ILE A 11 29.07 -25.43 13.34
CA ILE A 11 28.19 -25.44 12.17
C ILE A 11 26.85 -26.09 12.52
N GLN A 12 26.84 -27.19 13.27
CA GLN A 12 25.61 -27.83 13.73
C GLN A 12 24.81 -26.93 14.68
N GLU A 13 25.48 -26.31 15.65
CA GLU A 13 24.83 -25.38 16.58
C GLU A 13 24.20 -24.20 15.83
N LYS A 14 24.92 -23.61 14.86
CA LYS A 14 24.39 -22.55 14.01
C LYS A 14 23.24 -23.02 13.12
N ALA A 15 23.29 -24.23 12.59
CA ALA A 15 22.20 -24.78 11.79
C ALA A 15 20.92 -24.97 12.63
N VAL A 16 21.06 -25.41 13.88
CA VAL A 16 19.94 -25.56 14.82
C VAL A 16 19.37 -24.18 15.21
N GLU A 17 20.23 -23.21 15.51
CA GLU A 17 19.83 -21.83 15.83
C GLU A 17 18.98 -21.22 14.69
N ILE A 18 19.48 -21.32 13.45
CA ILE A 18 18.77 -20.85 12.26
C ILE A 18 17.45 -21.60 12.09
N ALA A 19 17.43 -22.93 12.26
CA ALA A 19 16.21 -23.71 12.10
C ALA A 19 15.11 -23.31 13.10
N VAL A 20 15.49 -22.98 14.34
CA VAL A 20 14.56 -22.49 15.37
C VAL A 20 14.03 -21.10 15.02
N GLU A 21 14.90 -20.19 14.54
CA GLU A 21 14.51 -18.85 14.12
C GLU A 21 13.54 -18.87 12.92
N TYR A 22 13.85 -19.63 11.87
CA TYR A 22 12.94 -19.77 10.72
C TYR A 22 11.62 -20.42 11.09
N ARG A 23 11.63 -21.36 12.05
CA ARG A 23 10.40 -21.97 12.55
C ARG A 23 9.51 -20.94 13.26
N SER A 24 10.08 -20.10 14.12
CA SER A 24 9.30 -19.07 14.83
C SER A 24 8.77 -18.00 13.86
N LEU A 25 9.58 -17.57 12.89
CA LEU A 25 9.16 -16.63 11.84
C LEU A 25 8.01 -17.21 11.00
N SER A 26 8.12 -18.49 10.61
CA SER A 26 7.07 -19.16 9.84
C SER A 26 5.76 -19.26 10.64
N PHE A 27 5.82 -19.62 11.92
CA PHE A 27 4.64 -19.67 12.78
C PHE A 27 3.96 -18.30 12.89
N ASN A 28 4.73 -17.24 13.13
CA ASN A 28 4.19 -15.88 13.20
C ASN A 28 3.52 -15.46 11.88
N ALA A 29 4.12 -15.81 10.73
CA ALA A 29 3.53 -15.52 9.42
C ALA A 29 2.17 -16.21 9.22
N TYR A 30 2.05 -17.49 9.64
CA TYR A 30 0.76 -18.19 9.58
C TYR A 30 -0.28 -17.56 10.50
N GLU A 31 0.11 -17.17 11.72
CA GLU A 31 -0.77 -16.48 12.66
C GLU A 31 -1.25 -15.13 12.11
N ASN A 32 -0.35 -14.35 11.51
CA ASN A 32 -0.67 -13.08 10.87
C ASN A 32 -1.68 -13.25 9.73
N ILE A 33 -1.43 -14.20 8.81
CA ILE A 33 -2.34 -14.47 7.69
C ILE A 33 -3.71 -14.91 8.23
N PHE A 34 -3.75 -15.77 9.24
CA PHE A 34 -5.00 -16.22 9.83
C PHE A 34 -5.76 -15.08 10.51
N ALA A 35 -5.07 -14.23 11.27
CA ALA A 35 -5.65 -13.06 11.90
C ALA A 35 -6.21 -12.07 10.88
N ASP A 36 -5.48 -11.83 9.78
CA ASP A 36 -5.92 -10.96 8.69
C ASP A 36 -7.17 -11.50 8.00
N LEU A 37 -7.22 -12.82 7.74
CA LEU A 37 -8.41 -13.46 7.16
C LEU A 37 -9.61 -13.34 8.10
N CYS A 38 -9.43 -13.63 9.39
CA CYS A 38 -10.50 -13.47 10.38
C CYS A 38 -10.99 -12.03 10.49
N SER A 39 -10.06 -11.07 10.51
CA SER A 39 -10.37 -9.64 10.53
C SER A 39 -11.12 -9.21 9.27
N PHE A 40 -10.68 -9.68 8.10
CA PHE A 40 -11.35 -9.42 6.83
C PHE A 40 -12.78 -9.97 6.83
N PHE A 41 -13.00 -11.22 7.25
CA PHE A 41 -14.35 -11.79 7.33
C PHE A 41 -15.22 -11.06 8.34
N ALA A 42 -14.69 -10.72 9.52
CA ALA A 42 -15.41 -9.94 10.51
C ALA A 42 -15.80 -8.57 9.96
N PHE A 43 -14.89 -7.89 9.27
CA PHE A 43 -15.15 -6.60 8.64
C PHE A 43 -16.22 -6.71 7.54
N VAL A 44 -16.13 -7.72 6.67
CA VAL A 44 -17.15 -7.98 5.63
C VAL A 44 -18.52 -8.24 6.25
N ILE A 45 -18.58 -9.06 7.31
CA ILE A 45 -19.81 -9.32 8.05
C ILE A 45 -20.40 -8.00 8.58
N VAL A 46 -19.58 -7.17 9.23
CA VAL A 46 -20.01 -5.86 9.72
C VAL A 46 -20.56 -5.00 8.58
N LEU A 47 -19.88 -4.94 7.43
CA LEU A 47 -20.38 -4.18 6.28
C LEU A 47 -21.72 -4.70 5.74
N LEU A 48 -21.92 -6.02 5.73
CA LEU A 48 -23.16 -6.63 5.26
C LEU A 48 -24.35 -6.37 6.20
N PHE A 49 -24.11 -6.28 7.51
CA PHE A 49 -25.13 -5.96 8.50
C PHE A 49 -25.38 -4.46 8.63
N SER A 50 -24.35 -3.62 8.48
CA SER A 50 -24.43 -2.17 8.66
C SER A 50 -24.83 -1.39 7.40
N LYS A 51 -25.68 -1.98 6.53
CA LYS A 51 -26.07 -1.36 5.25
C LYS A 51 -26.75 -0.01 5.43
N ARG A 52 -27.52 0.16 6.50
CA ARG A 52 -28.24 1.41 6.77
C ARG A 52 -27.26 2.53 7.14
N GLU A 53 -26.31 2.23 8.02
CA GLU A 53 -25.26 3.14 8.46
C GLU A 53 -24.37 3.53 7.28
N ILE A 54 -24.01 2.57 6.43
CA ILE A 54 -23.27 2.82 5.19
C ILE A 54 -24.07 3.73 4.26
N ALA A 55 -25.39 3.53 4.13
CA ALA A 55 -26.22 4.40 3.30
C ALA A 55 -26.30 5.83 3.85
N VAL A 56 -26.36 6.00 5.18
CA VAL A 56 -26.30 7.32 5.83
C VAL A 56 -24.94 7.98 5.61
N LEU A 57 -23.85 7.25 5.81
CA LEU A 57 -22.49 7.74 5.57
C LEU A 57 -22.30 8.14 4.10
N LYS A 58 -22.80 7.31 3.17
CA LYS A 58 -22.79 7.61 1.74
C LYS A 58 -23.57 8.89 1.44
N GLY A 59 -24.77 9.05 2.01
CA GLY A 59 -25.57 10.26 1.85
C GLY A 59 -24.86 11.51 2.36
N PHE A 60 -24.21 11.42 3.52
CA PHE A 60 -23.39 12.49 4.08
C PHE A 60 -22.18 12.81 3.19
N MET A 61 -21.47 11.80 2.70
CA MET A 61 -20.36 11.99 1.77
C MET A 61 -20.82 12.62 0.46
N ASP A 62 -21.95 12.17 -0.09
CA ASP A 62 -22.55 12.74 -1.29
C ASP A 62 -22.86 14.22 -1.04
N GLU A 63 -23.49 14.58 0.08
CA GLU A 63 -23.80 15.97 0.43
C GLU A 63 -22.53 16.84 0.56
N VAL A 64 -21.49 16.32 1.22
CA VAL A 64 -20.19 17.01 1.32
C VAL A 64 -19.57 17.20 -0.07
N VAL A 65 -19.53 16.17 -0.91
CA VAL A 65 -18.87 16.22 -2.23
C VAL A 65 -19.66 17.06 -3.23
N TYR A 66 -20.98 16.93 -3.27
CA TYR A 66 -21.85 17.71 -4.17
C TYR A 66 -22.04 19.15 -3.69
N GLY A 67 -21.90 19.42 -2.39
CA GLY A 67 -21.90 20.78 -1.84
C GLY A 67 -20.64 21.59 -2.17
N LEU A 68 -19.57 20.94 -2.63
CA LEU A 68 -18.35 21.62 -3.07
C LEU A 68 -18.48 22.19 -4.49
N SER A 69 -17.79 23.30 -4.74
CA SER A 69 -17.62 23.81 -6.10
C SER A 69 -16.82 22.83 -6.98
N ASP A 70 -17.03 22.87 -8.29
CA ASP A 70 -16.27 22.02 -9.23
C ASP A 70 -14.75 22.24 -9.14
N SER A 71 -14.33 23.47 -8.83
CA SER A 71 -12.92 23.80 -8.58
C SER A 71 -12.38 23.18 -7.28
N ALA A 72 -13.16 23.16 -6.20
CA ALA A 72 -12.77 22.54 -4.94
C ALA A 72 -12.72 21.01 -5.06
N LYS A 73 -13.67 20.39 -5.78
CA LYS A 73 -13.63 18.97 -6.12
C LYS A 73 -12.35 18.62 -6.89
N ALA A 74 -12.01 19.41 -7.91
CA ALA A 74 -10.80 19.22 -8.68
C ALA A 74 -9.53 19.36 -7.82
N PHE A 75 -9.47 20.39 -6.98
CA PHE A 75 -8.36 20.62 -6.07
C PHE A 75 -8.18 19.48 -5.07
N LEU A 76 -9.25 19.00 -4.44
CA LEU A 76 -9.17 17.87 -3.49
C LEU A 76 -8.67 16.60 -4.17
N ILE A 77 -9.13 16.33 -5.40
CA ILE A 77 -8.65 15.18 -6.18
C ILE A 77 -7.15 15.31 -6.46
N ILE A 78 -6.69 16.47 -6.93
CA ILE A 78 -5.27 16.72 -7.21
C ILE A 78 -4.45 16.58 -5.94
N LEU A 79 -4.84 17.26 -4.85
CA LEU A 79 -4.15 17.22 -3.56
C LEU A 79 -4.06 15.80 -3.01
N PHE A 80 -5.17 15.04 -3.05
CA PHE A 80 -5.19 13.66 -2.60
C PHE A 80 -4.21 12.83 -3.42
N THR A 81 -4.28 12.90 -4.75
CA THR A 81 -3.36 12.11 -5.58
C THR A 81 -1.91 12.53 -5.40
N ASP A 82 -1.61 13.82 -5.23
CA ASP A 82 -0.24 14.29 -5.01
C ASP A 82 0.32 13.75 -3.68
N ILE A 83 -0.48 13.66 -2.62
CA ILE A 83 -0.06 13.06 -1.33
C ILE A 83 0.21 11.56 -1.46
N PHE A 84 -0.64 10.81 -2.17
CA PHE A 84 -0.53 9.35 -2.28
C PHE A 84 0.40 8.86 -3.40
N VAL A 85 0.73 9.71 -4.35
CA VAL A 85 1.53 9.37 -5.52
C VAL A 85 2.88 10.07 -5.48
N GLY A 86 2.93 11.26 -4.89
CA GLY A 86 4.14 12.03 -4.60
C GLY A 86 5.00 11.44 -3.48
N TYR A 87 5.13 10.11 -3.42
CA TYR A 87 6.15 9.45 -2.60
C TYR A 87 7.52 9.73 -3.21
N HIS A 88 8.09 10.88 -2.85
CA HIS A 88 9.38 11.38 -3.34
C HIS A 88 10.60 10.60 -2.84
N SER A 89 10.41 9.51 -2.11
CA SER A 89 11.50 8.70 -1.58
C SER A 89 11.30 7.22 -1.88
N PRO A 90 12.21 6.60 -2.65
CA PRO A 90 12.35 5.15 -2.77
C PRO A 90 12.29 4.43 -1.41
N HIS A 91 12.77 5.08 -0.36
CA HIS A 91 12.81 4.52 1.00
C HIS A 91 11.42 4.31 1.62
N GLY A 92 10.42 5.15 1.28
CA GLY A 92 9.06 4.96 1.78
C GLY A 92 8.45 3.65 1.28
N TRP A 93 8.72 3.32 0.02
CA TRP A 93 8.30 2.07 -0.59
C TRP A 93 9.08 0.87 -0.06
N GLU A 94 10.38 1.04 0.21
CA GLU A 94 11.21 0.01 0.85
C GLU A 94 10.65 -0.41 2.21
N ILE A 95 10.31 0.54 3.08
CA ILE A 95 9.72 0.26 4.40
C ILE A 95 8.37 -0.47 4.26
N ILE A 96 7.53 -0.07 3.31
CA ILE A 96 6.24 -0.73 3.06
C ILE A 96 6.47 -2.17 2.61
N LEU A 97 7.36 -2.40 1.65
CA LEU A 97 7.66 -3.73 1.14
C LEU A 97 8.31 -4.63 2.19
N GLU A 98 9.25 -4.12 2.99
CA GLU A 98 9.88 -4.85 4.09
C GLU A 98 8.85 -5.23 5.16
N SER A 99 7.99 -4.30 5.56
CA SER A 99 6.93 -4.54 6.55
C SER A 99 5.95 -5.59 6.06
N VAL A 100 5.50 -5.50 4.80
CA VAL A 100 4.59 -6.48 4.18
C VAL A 100 5.28 -7.84 4.08
N ALA A 101 6.52 -7.90 3.58
CA ALA A 101 7.26 -9.15 3.45
C ALA A 101 7.43 -9.85 4.82
N LYS A 102 7.79 -9.09 5.86
CA LYS A 102 7.92 -9.60 7.22
C LYS A 102 6.59 -10.09 7.80
N HIS A 103 5.51 -9.35 7.58
CA HIS A 103 4.17 -9.71 8.06
C HIS A 103 3.70 -11.04 7.46
N PHE A 104 3.96 -11.26 6.17
CA PHE A 104 3.64 -12.50 5.45
C PHE A 104 4.72 -13.59 5.55
N GLY A 105 5.84 -13.33 6.24
CA GLY A 105 6.98 -14.27 6.34
C GLY A 105 7.68 -14.57 5.01
N ILE A 106 7.56 -13.68 4.03
CA ILE A 106 8.17 -13.82 2.71
C ILE A 106 9.62 -13.32 2.80
N ALA A 107 10.56 -14.08 2.23
CA ALA A 107 11.94 -13.65 2.11
C ALA A 107 12.02 -12.40 1.21
N GLU A 108 12.59 -11.33 1.75
CA GLU A 108 12.79 -10.09 1.00
C GLU A 108 13.74 -10.34 -0.19
N SER A 109 13.32 -9.96 -1.39
CA SER A 109 14.19 -10.00 -2.56
C SER A 109 14.53 -8.59 -3.02
N ARG A 110 15.80 -8.22 -2.90
CA ARG A 110 16.30 -6.89 -3.28
C ARG A 110 16.00 -6.56 -4.75
N ASP A 111 16.11 -7.53 -5.64
CA ASP A 111 15.83 -7.35 -7.07
C ASP A 111 14.35 -7.00 -7.33
N PHE A 112 13.42 -7.67 -6.65
CA PHE A 112 11.99 -7.33 -6.73
C PHE A 112 11.73 -5.95 -6.14
N ASN A 113 12.31 -5.64 -4.98
CA ASN A 113 12.12 -4.34 -4.34
C ASN A 113 12.61 -3.21 -5.25
N PHE A 114 13.81 -3.33 -5.83
CA PHE A 114 14.31 -2.35 -6.79
C PHE A 114 13.41 -2.23 -8.03
N LEU A 115 12.99 -3.35 -8.62
CA LEU A 115 12.11 -3.33 -9.79
C LEU A 115 10.76 -2.69 -9.47
N PHE A 116 10.17 -3.03 -8.32
CA PHE A 116 8.89 -2.49 -7.86
C PHE A 116 8.99 -0.99 -7.65
N ILE A 117 9.97 -0.53 -6.87
CA ILE A 117 10.18 0.88 -6.54
C ILE A 117 10.48 1.70 -7.81
N ALA A 118 11.15 1.12 -8.80
CA ALA A 118 11.46 1.80 -10.06
C ALA A 118 10.26 1.89 -11.04
N THR A 119 9.32 0.95 -11.00
CA THR A 119 8.26 0.83 -12.02
C THR A 119 6.88 1.19 -11.49
N PHE A 120 6.48 0.62 -10.35
CA PHE A 120 5.12 0.71 -9.84
C PHE A 120 4.71 2.15 -9.48
N PRO A 121 5.52 2.94 -8.74
CA PRO A 121 5.17 4.32 -8.41
C PRO A 121 4.97 5.19 -9.66
N VAL A 122 5.83 5.02 -10.68
CA VAL A 122 5.78 5.79 -11.93
C VAL A 122 4.53 5.44 -12.75
N ILE A 123 4.17 4.15 -12.82
CA ILE A 123 2.96 3.69 -13.52
C ILE A 123 1.72 4.19 -12.78
N LEU A 124 1.68 4.05 -11.45
CA LEU A 124 0.59 4.52 -10.62
C LEU A 124 0.39 6.04 -10.78
N ASP A 125 1.47 6.80 -10.81
CA ASP A 125 1.45 8.24 -11.08
C ASP A 125 0.84 8.59 -12.43
N THR A 126 1.31 7.92 -13.48
CA THR A 126 0.84 8.17 -14.84
C THR A 126 -0.63 7.81 -14.99
N VAL A 127 -1.07 6.66 -14.45
CA VAL A 127 -2.46 6.21 -14.54
C VAL A 127 -3.39 7.13 -13.75
N LEU A 128 -3.00 7.54 -12.54
CA LEU A 128 -3.81 8.44 -11.71
C LEU A 128 -3.90 9.82 -12.34
N LYS A 129 -2.79 10.42 -12.79
CA LYS A 129 -2.81 11.70 -13.52
C LYS A 129 -3.68 11.64 -14.77
N TYR A 130 -3.56 10.56 -15.56
CA TYR A 130 -4.40 10.36 -16.74
C TYR A 130 -5.89 10.27 -16.38
N TRP A 131 -6.23 9.50 -15.35
CA TRP A 131 -7.60 9.31 -14.91
C TRP A 131 -8.21 10.60 -14.37
N ILE A 132 -7.44 11.38 -13.59
CA ILE A 132 -7.85 12.71 -13.11
C ILE A 132 -8.05 13.65 -14.27
N PHE A 133 -7.10 13.74 -15.20
CA PHE A 133 -7.22 14.61 -16.37
C PHE A 133 -8.48 14.28 -17.18
N ARG A 134 -8.75 13.00 -17.39
CA ARG A 134 -9.98 12.54 -18.08
C ARG A 134 -11.24 12.87 -17.28
N TYR A 135 -11.20 12.76 -15.96
CA TYR A 135 -12.31 13.10 -15.07
C TYR A 135 -12.62 14.61 -15.09
N LEU A 136 -11.59 15.45 -14.95
CA LEU A 136 -11.71 16.91 -15.01
C LEU A 136 -12.24 17.38 -16.38
N ASN A 137 -11.72 16.81 -17.47
CA ASN A 137 -12.20 17.09 -18.83
C ASN A 137 -13.68 16.73 -19.05
N ARG A 138 -14.22 15.77 -18.29
CA ARG A 138 -15.63 15.35 -18.41
C ARG A 138 -16.61 16.24 -17.66
N ILE A 139 -16.18 16.89 -16.58
CA ILE A 139 -17.08 17.66 -15.70
C ILE A 139 -17.12 19.14 -16.09
N SER A 140 -16.01 19.73 -16.53
CA SER A 140 -16.02 21.11 -17.00
C SER A 140 -14.86 21.43 -17.96
N PRO A 141 -15.13 21.91 -19.18
CA PRO A 141 -14.10 22.48 -20.06
C PRO A 141 -13.36 23.67 -19.45
N SER A 142 -13.90 24.34 -18.42
CA SER A 142 -13.28 25.50 -17.78
C SER A 142 -12.23 25.13 -16.71
N ALA A 143 -12.30 23.93 -16.10
CA ALA A 143 -11.28 23.46 -15.15
C ALA A 143 -9.92 23.22 -15.84
N VAL A 144 -9.96 22.84 -17.12
CA VAL A 144 -8.79 22.69 -17.99
C VAL A 144 -8.07 24.02 -18.19
N ALA A 145 -8.81 25.12 -18.31
CA ALA A 145 -8.23 26.45 -18.46
C ALA A 145 -7.52 26.92 -17.17
N THR A 146 -8.00 26.52 -16.00
CA THR A 146 -7.33 26.82 -14.73
C THR A 146 -6.05 25.99 -14.54
N TYR A 147 -6.06 24.68 -14.89
CA TYR A 147 -4.85 23.85 -14.83
C TYR A 147 -3.76 24.35 -15.81
N ARG A 148 -4.14 24.79 -17.01
CA ARG A 148 -3.19 25.37 -17.99
C ARG A 148 -2.55 26.67 -17.51
N ASN A 149 -3.29 27.50 -16.76
CA ASN A 149 -2.78 28.74 -16.18
C ASN A 149 -1.96 28.54 -14.88
N MET A 150 -2.04 27.36 -14.24
CA MET A 150 -1.25 27.03 -13.05
C MET A 150 0.04 26.26 -13.37
N ASN A 151 0.17 25.76 -14.60
CA ASN A 151 1.27 24.92 -15.06
C ASN A 151 2.10 25.56 -16.19
N GLU A 152 1.75 26.81 -16.58
CA GLU A 152 2.64 27.81 -17.20
C GLU A 152 3.25 28.68 -16.10
#